data_AF-A0A0M2TYZ9-F1
#
_entry.id   AF-A0A0M2TYZ9-F1
#
_cell.length_a   1.000
_cell.length_b   1.000
_cell.length_c   1.000
_cell.angle_alpha   90.00
_cell.angle_beta   90.00
_cell.angle_gamma   90.00
#
_symmetry.space_group_name_H-M   'P 1'
#
loop_
_entity.id
_entity.type
_entity.pdbx_description
1 polymer ?
#
loop_
_entity_poly.entity_id
_entity_poly.type
_entity_poly.pdbx_seq_one_letter_code
_entity_poly.pdbx_strand_id
1 'polypeptide(L)'
;MLRALYRKFKKTVSPFAGEVFRLSLDKTYQLYEYWSYFKTVEILRDIFGDSGFDASNLFSASPADGGLSLRLTHGTQSRVTISEKVKVYFQRYYRSINTPDTIGSYSHLMIPDIAIEYIDKLGETRVIILDPKYRVYQIGVTSALDDMHMYKDAIVNQSFQRVVQGAFILVPELPLDTDITKFMSSDYLKSQRLGICKLKVGHLEDENKLRQLLRYLIQA
;
A
#
# COMPACT_ATOMS: atom_id res chain seq x y z
N MET A 1 -18.89 15.51 -34.99
CA MET A 1 -18.48 14.09 -34.92
C MET A 1 -17.76 13.72 -33.63
N LEU A 2 -16.71 14.44 -33.20
CA LEU A 2 -15.97 14.14 -31.94
C LEU A 2 -16.84 14.11 -30.67
N ARG A 3 -17.81 15.01 -30.51
CA ARG A 3 -18.73 15.01 -29.34
C ARG A 3 -19.63 13.78 -29.28
N ALA A 4 -20.04 13.24 -30.42
CA ALA A 4 -20.88 12.04 -30.49
C ALA A 4 -20.04 10.79 -30.20
N LEU A 5 -18.82 10.73 -30.73
CA LEU A 5 -17.86 9.66 -30.45
C LEU A 5 -17.42 9.66 -28.97
N TYR A 6 -17.15 10.83 -28.40
CA TYR A 6 -16.84 11.01 -26.97
C TYR A 6 -18.01 10.58 -26.06
N ARG A 7 -19.26 10.92 -26.42
CA ARG A 7 -20.45 10.44 -25.69
C ARG A 7 -20.67 8.94 -25.84
N LYS A 8 -20.39 8.37 -27.00
CA LYS A 8 -20.48 6.92 -27.25
C LYS A 8 -19.41 6.18 -26.45
N PHE A 9 -18.17 6.67 -26.48
CA PHE A 9 -17.06 6.15 -25.67
C PHE A 9 -17.35 6.27 -24.17
N LYS A 10 -17.87 7.42 -23.70
CA LYS A 10 -18.28 7.62 -22.31
C LYS A 10 -19.45 6.71 -21.91
N LYS A 11 -20.35 6.32 -22.82
CA LYS A 11 -21.42 5.34 -22.55
C LYS A 11 -20.95 3.88 -22.60
N THR A 12 -19.94 3.58 -23.43
CA THR A 12 -19.42 2.20 -23.60
C THR A 12 -18.34 1.85 -22.56
N VAL A 13 -17.59 2.83 -22.07
CA VAL A 13 -16.50 2.65 -21.09
C VAL A 13 -16.94 3.01 -19.65
N SER A 14 -18.12 3.61 -19.45
CA SER A 14 -18.61 3.97 -18.12
C SER A 14 -19.70 3.01 -17.63
N PRO A 15 -19.29 1.87 -17.06
CA PRO A 15 -19.86 1.41 -15.82
C PRO A 15 -18.92 1.70 -14.64
N PHE A 16 -17.72 2.25 -14.86
CA PHE A 16 -16.74 2.53 -13.81
C PHE A 16 -16.72 4.01 -13.42
N ALA A 17 -16.77 4.29 -12.11
CA ALA A 17 -16.64 5.63 -11.52
C ALA A 17 -15.75 5.59 -10.27
N GLY A 18 -15.35 6.76 -9.76
CA GLY A 18 -14.44 6.88 -8.60
C GLY A 18 -13.32 7.90 -8.84
N GLU A 19 -12.68 8.36 -7.77
CA GLU A 19 -11.62 9.40 -7.84
C GLU A 19 -10.47 8.97 -8.75
N VAL A 20 -10.05 7.71 -8.65
CA VAL A 20 -9.01 7.07 -9.49
C VAL A 20 -9.20 7.35 -10.99
N PHE A 21 -10.45 7.36 -11.47
CA PHE A 21 -10.79 7.53 -12.90
C PHE A 21 -11.01 8.99 -13.32
N ARG A 22 -10.90 9.94 -12.38
CA ARG A 22 -11.02 11.38 -12.61
C ARG A 22 -9.69 12.12 -12.44
N LEU A 23 -8.58 11.39 -12.29
CA LEU A 23 -7.26 11.97 -12.07
C LEU A 23 -6.74 12.68 -13.33
N SER A 24 -6.25 13.89 -13.14
CA SER A 24 -5.52 14.65 -14.15
C SER A 24 -4.04 14.23 -14.16
N LEU A 25 -3.34 14.50 -15.25
CA LEU A 25 -1.94 14.09 -15.48
C LEU A 25 -0.95 14.68 -14.46
N ASP A 26 -1.35 15.71 -13.70
CA ASP A 26 -0.62 16.29 -12.57
C ASP A 26 -0.63 15.38 -11.31
N LYS A 27 -1.57 14.44 -11.22
CA LYS A 27 -1.72 13.49 -10.09
C LYS A 27 -1.14 12.10 -10.38
N THR A 28 -0.05 12.02 -11.15
CA THR A 28 0.62 10.75 -11.47
C THR A 28 1.13 10.00 -10.24
N TYR A 29 1.44 10.70 -9.15
CA TYR A 29 1.85 10.08 -7.89
C TYR A 29 0.72 9.24 -7.27
N GLN A 30 -0.50 9.78 -7.27
CA GLN A 30 -1.69 9.11 -6.74
C GLN A 30 -2.06 7.86 -7.57
N LEU A 31 -1.87 7.92 -8.89
CA LEU A 31 -2.01 6.74 -9.75
C LEU A 31 -1.00 5.64 -9.38
N TYR A 32 0.24 6.03 -9.08
CA TYR A 32 1.27 5.08 -8.67
C TYR A 32 1.01 4.48 -7.28
N GLU A 33 0.47 5.26 -6.33
CA GLU A 33 0.00 4.75 -5.04
C GLU A 33 -1.10 3.71 -5.20
N TYR A 34 -2.15 4.01 -6.00
CA TYR A 34 -3.21 3.06 -6.29
C TYR A 34 -2.70 1.80 -6.98
N TRP A 35 -1.84 1.96 -7.99
CA TRP A 35 -1.26 0.82 -8.69
C TRP A 35 -0.43 -0.05 -7.73
N SER A 36 0.40 0.56 -6.88
CA SER A 36 1.20 -0.15 -5.88
C SER A 36 0.33 -0.90 -4.86
N TYR A 37 -0.79 -0.29 -4.45
CA TYR A 37 -1.78 -0.94 -3.58
C TYR A 37 -2.39 -2.18 -4.23
N PHE A 38 -2.90 -2.06 -5.46
CA PHE A 38 -3.47 -3.20 -6.19
C PHE A 38 -2.43 -4.28 -6.47
N LYS A 39 -1.21 -3.89 -6.84
CA LYS A 39 -0.10 -4.83 -7.07
C LYS A 39 0.28 -5.58 -5.80
N THR A 40 0.25 -4.90 -4.64
CA THR A 40 0.46 -5.54 -3.34
C THR A 40 -0.62 -6.57 -3.04
N VAL A 41 -1.89 -6.23 -3.27
CA VAL A 41 -3.03 -7.16 -3.13
C VAL A 41 -2.88 -8.37 -4.04
N GLU A 42 -2.54 -8.17 -5.31
CA GLU A 42 -2.26 -9.24 -6.28
C GLU A 42 -1.13 -10.17 -5.80
N ILE A 43 0.01 -9.61 -5.40
CA ILE A 43 1.16 -10.38 -4.88
C ILE A 43 0.77 -11.21 -3.66
N LEU A 44 -0.02 -10.66 -2.74
CA LEU A 44 -0.43 -11.38 -1.54
C LEU A 44 -1.45 -12.49 -1.87
N ARG A 45 -2.36 -12.27 -2.82
CA ARG A 45 -3.23 -13.34 -3.33
C ARG A 45 -2.43 -14.48 -3.96
N ASP A 46 -1.37 -14.18 -4.70
CA ASP A 46 -0.46 -15.23 -5.21
C ASP A 46 0.23 -16.01 -4.09
N ILE A 47 0.51 -15.38 -2.94
CA ILE A 47 1.19 -16.01 -1.81
C ILE A 47 0.23 -16.89 -0.99
N PHE A 48 -0.99 -16.42 -0.73
CA PHE A 48 -1.94 -17.04 0.20
C PHE A 48 -3.09 -17.79 -0.49
N GLY A 49 -3.24 -17.64 -1.80
CA GLY A 49 -4.38 -18.13 -2.56
C GLY A 49 -5.61 -17.22 -2.44
N ASP A 50 -6.71 -17.68 -3.04
CA ASP A 50 -7.97 -16.93 -3.11
C ASP A 50 -8.99 -17.32 -2.03
N SER A 51 -8.67 -18.34 -1.22
CA SER A 51 -9.54 -18.82 -0.15
C SER A 51 -9.65 -17.79 0.97
N GLY A 52 -10.78 -17.08 1.02
CA GLY A 52 -11.06 -16.02 2.00
C GLY A 52 -10.75 -14.61 1.50
N PHE A 53 -10.47 -14.44 0.22
CA PHE A 53 -10.33 -13.12 -0.39
C PHE A 53 -11.67 -12.37 -0.40
N ASP A 54 -11.69 -11.17 0.16
CA ASP A 54 -12.84 -10.27 0.16
C ASP A 54 -12.40 -8.82 -0.13
N ALA A 55 -12.81 -8.32 -1.28
CA ALA A 55 -12.63 -6.94 -1.73
C ALA A 55 -13.95 -6.17 -1.82
N SER A 56 -15.05 -6.68 -1.26
CA SER A 56 -16.36 -6.01 -1.27
C SER A 56 -16.30 -4.57 -0.74
N ASN A 57 -15.44 -4.31 0.24
CA ASN A 57 -15.23 -3.00 0.84
C ASN A 57 -14.52 -1.99 -0.09
N LEU A 58 -13.86 -2.45 -1.16
CA LEU A 58 -13.25 -1.58 -2.17
C LEU A 58 -14.24 -1.04 -3.20
N PHE A 59 -15.41 -1.67 -3.33
CA PHE A 59 -16.36 -1.32 -4.37
C PHE A 59 -17.69 -0.86 -3.76
N SER A 60 -18.30 0.13 -4.40
CA SER A 60 -19.70 0.48 -4.20
C SER A 60 -20.42 0.39 -5.52
N ALA A 61 -21.50 -0.38 -5.56
CA ALA A 61 -22.46 -0.22 -6.64
C ALA A 61 -23.18 1.13 -6.46
N SER A 62 -23.31 1.91 -7.53
CA SER A 62 -24.20 3.07 -7.60
C SER A 62 -25.55 2.58 -8.11
N PRO A 63 -26.61 2.58 -7.28
CA PRO A 63 -27.93 2.12 -7.70
C PRO A 63 -28.57 2.97 -8.81
N ALA A 64 -28.14 4.23 -8.95
CA ALA A 64 -28.72 5.18 -9.90
C ALA A 64 -28.35 4.89 -11.37
N ASP A 65 -27.14 4.32 -11.60
CA ASP A 65 -26.56 4.22 -12.95
C ASP A 65 -26.11 2.79 -13.31
N GLY A 66 -26.28 1.83 -12.39
CA GLY A 66 -25.75 0.47 -12.54
C GLY A 66 -24.21 0.40 -12.54
N GLY A 67 -23.53 1.48 -12.15
CA GLY A 67 -22.08 1.60 -12.19
C GLY A 67 -21.39 1.06 -10.93
N LEU A 68 -20.18 0.52 -11.09
CA LEU A 68 -19.27 0.12 -10.03
C LEU A 68 -18.30 1.27 -9.73
N SER A 69 -18.27 1.72 -8.49
CA SER A 69 -17.35 2.77 -8.02
C SER A 69 -16.29 2.24 -7.09
N LEU A 70 -15.02 2.58 -7.32
CA LEU A 70 -13.93 2.29 -6.39
C LEU A 70 -13.99 3.25 -5.19
N ARG A 71 -13.95 2.70 -3.98
CA ARG A 71 -13.92 3.44 -2.70
C ARG A 71 -12.52 3.84 -2.27
N LEU A 72 -11.56 3.86 -3.19
CA LEU A 72 -10.22 4.40 -2.96
C LEU A 72 -10.27 5.92 -3.15
N THR A 73 -10.77 6.63 -2.14
CA THR A 73 -10.70 8.10 -2.07
C THR A 73 -9.47 8.46 -1.26
N HIS A 74 -8.61 9.33 -1.78
CA HIS A 74 -7.45 9.77 -1.00
C HIS A 74 -7.94 10.49 0.27
N GLY A 75 -7.30 10.19 1.39
CA GLY A 75 -7.73 10.55 2.73
C GLY A 75 -8.85 9.67 3.29
N THR A 76 -9.15 8.50 2.73
CA THR A 76 -10.15 7.56 3.28
C THR A 76 -9.58 6.15 3.39
N GLN A 77 -9.64 5.58 4.61
CA GLN A 77 -9.20 4.21 4.84
C GLN A 77 -10.05 3.21 4.04
N SER A 78 -9.37 2.34 3.30
CA SER A 78 -9.99 1.19 2.62
C SER A 78 -9.31 -0.12 3.02
N ARG A 79 -10.01 -1.24 2.92
CA ARG A 79 -9.50 -2.56 3.33
C ARG A 79 -9.89 -3.66 2.34
N VAL A 80 -8.95 -4.55 2.07
CA VAL A 80 -9.15 -5.86 1.47
C VAL A 80 -8.74 -6.93 2.46
N THR A 81 -9.51 -8.00 2.56
CA THR A 81 -9.12 -9.22 3.27
C THR A 81 -8.50 -10.17 2.24
N ILE A 82 -7.27 -10.62 2.47
CA ILE A 82 -6.61 -11.64 1.64
C ILE A 82 -6.96 -13.03 2.15
N SER A 83 -6.93 -13.18 3.48
CA SER A 83 -7.37 -14.37 4.21
C SER A 83 -7.79 -13.96 5.62
N GLU A 84 -8.27 -14.90 6.45
CA GLU A 84 -8.57 -14.63 7.86
C GLU A 84 -7.40 -14.01 8.63
N LYS A 85 -6.17 -14.31 8.22
CA LYS A 85 -4.94 -13.87 8.88
C LYS A 85 -4.25 -12.68 8.22
N VAL A 86 -4.66 -12.23 7.04
CA VAL A 86 -3.96 -11.18 6.29
C VAL A 86 -4.94 -10.17 5.72
N LYS A 87 -4.75 -8.89 6.07
CA LYS A 87 -5.56 -7.76 5.62
C LYS A 87 -4.65 -6.69 5.02
N VAL A 88 -5.08 -6.08 3.94
CA VAL A 88 -4.35 -5.01 3.25
C VAL A 88 -5.19 -3.75 3.25
N TYR A 89 -4.64 -2.69 3.80
CA TYR A 89 -5.29 -1.41 3.93
C TYR A 89 -4.64 -0.38 3.01
N PHE A 90 -5.47 0.45 2.42
CA PHE A 90 -5.05 1.70 1.81
C PHE A 90 -5.32 2.82 2.82
N GLN A 91 -4.30 3.59 3.17
CA GLN A 91 -4.39 4.70 4.12
C GLN A 91 -4.97 4.30 5.48
N ARG A 92 -4.35 3.30 6.12
CA ARG A 92 -4.76 2.78 7.44
C ARG A 92 -4.53 3.83 8.53
N TYR A 93 -5.56 4.11 9.33
CA TYR A 93 -5.45 5.08 10.42
C TYR A 93 -5.02 4.44 11.72
N TYR A 94 -3.77 4.61 12.12
CA TYR A 94 -3.33 4.22 13.47
C TYR A 94 -3.49 5.41 14.41
N ARG A 95 -4.63 5.47 15.10
CA ARG A 95 -4.95 6.51 16.08
C ARG A 95 -4.18 6.28 17.37
N SER A 96 -4.16 7.30 18.23
CA SER A 96 -3.56 7.16 19.57
C SER A 96 -4.17 5.96 20.32
N ILE A 97 -3.34 5.20 21.01
CA ILE A 97 -3.75 3.92 21.62
C ILE A 97 -4.82 4.01 22.71
N ASN A 98 -5.14 5.22 23.15
CA ASN A 98 -6.29 5.51 24.02
C ASN A 98 -7.66 5.32 23.32
N THR A 99 -7.67 4.71 22.14
CA THR A 99 -8.85 4.40 21.34
C THR A 99 -9.08 2.88 21.32
N PRO A 100 -10.30 2.39 21.02
CA PRO A 100 -10.62 0.95 21.13
C PRO A 100 -9.91 0.04 20.12
N ASP A 101 -9.02 0.57 19.27
CA ASP A 101 -8.29 -0.21 18.27
C ASP A 101 -7.18 -1.07 18.93
N THR A 102 -7.04 -2.34 18.54
CA THR A 102 -6.01 -3.24 19.10
C THR A 102 -4.58 -2.86 18.70
N ILE A 103 -4.44 -2.08 17.62
CA ILE A 103 -3.19 -1.48 17.16
C ILE A 103 -3.41 0.01 16.94
N GLY A 104 -2.52 0.82 17.48
CA GLY A 104 -2.55 2.27 17.34
C GLY A 104 -1.15 2.86 17.25
N SER A 105 -1.07 4.16 17.43
CA SER A 105 0.18 4.91 17.60
C SER A 105 0.31 5.32 19.06
N TYR A 106 1.51 5.27 19.63
CA TYR A 106 1.72 5.83 20.99
C TYR A 106 1.87 7.36 20.98
N SER A 107 1.99 7.97 19.80
CA SER A 107 2.19 9.42 19.65
C SER A 107 0.99 10.08 18.99
N HIS A 108 1.11 10.44 17.71
CA HIS A 108 0.07 11.08 16.90
C HIS A 108 -0.48 10.13 15.83
N LEU A 109 -1.52 10.57 15.13
CA LEU A 109 -2.15 9.81 14.04
C LEU A 109 -1.13 9.45 12.95
N MET A 110 -0.99 8.16 12.67
CA MET A 110 -0.16 7.65 11.56
C MET A 110 -1.05 7.15 10.43
N ILE A 111 -0.76 7.57 9.19
CA ILE A 111 -1.50 7.17 7.99
C ILE A 111 -0.49 6.77 6.89
N PRO A 112 0.07 5.56 6.95
CA PRO A 112 0.84 5.02 5.84
C PRO A 112 -0.03 4.78 4.60
N ASP A 113 0.55 4.92 3.41
CA ASP A 113 -0.17 4.72 2.14
C ASP A 113 -0.73 3.29 2.03
N ILE A 114 0.07 2.28 2.36
CA ILE A 114 -0.32 0.88 2.36
C ILE A 114 0.14 0.21 3.67
N ALA A 115 -0.77 -0.48 4.33
CA ALA A 115 -0.45 -1.31 5.49
C ALA A 115 -0.96 -2.75 5.29
N ILE A 116 -0.09 -3.72 5.54
CA ILE A 116 -0.42 -5.14 5.56
C ILE A 116 -0.43 -5.57 7.02
N GLU A 117 -1.62 -5.78 7.58
CA GLU A 117 -1.77 -6.38 8.91
C GLU A 117 -1.86 -7.90 8.74
N TYR A 118 -1.06 -8.65 9.50
CA TYR A 118 -1.12 -10.11 9.50
C TYR A 118 -0.99 -10.71 10.90
N ILE A 119 -1.52 -11.91 11.09
CA ILE A 119 -1.35 -12.70 12.32
C ILE A 119 -0.12 -13.59 12.13
N ASP A 120 0.90 -13.41 12.97
CA ASP A 120 2.12 -14.22 12.94
C ASP A 120 1.92 -15.63 13.54
N LYS A 121 2.99 -16.41 13.60
CA LYS A 121 2.96 -17.80 14.13
C LYS A 121 2.60 -17.88 15.62
N LEU A 122 2.82 -16.79 16.37
CA LEU A 122 2.50 -16.69 17.79
C LEU A 122 1.05 -16.22 18.01
N GLY A 123 0.31 -15.93 16.94
CA GLY A 123 -1.04 -15.39 17.03
C GLY A 123 -1.08 -13.88 17.25
N GLU A 124 0.06 -13.18 17.14
CA GLU A 124 0.12 -11.74 17.35
C GLU A 124 -0.07 -10.99 16.04
N THR A 125 -0.74 -9.83 16.10
CA THR A 125 -0.89 -9.00 14.91
C THR A 125 0.39 -8.19 14.67
N ARG A 126 0.88 -8.27 13.44
CA ARG A 126 2.06 -7.62 12.90
C ARG A 126 1.71 -6.76 11.71
N VAL A 127 2.55 -5.77 11.43
CA VAL A 127 2.31 -4.80 10.37
C VAL A 127 3.51 -4.72 9.42
N ILE A 128 3.27 -4.68 8.12
CA ILE A 128 4.25 -4.24 7.11
C ILE A 128 3.72 -2.97 6.46
N ILE A 129 4.56 -1.95 6.37
CA ILE A 129 4.25 -0.68 5.74
C ILE A 129 4.90 -0.60 4.37
N LEU A 130 4.14 -0.20 3.36
CA LEU A 130 4.63 0.14 2.03
C LEU A 130 4.19 1.56 1.69
N ASP A 131 5.13 2.39 1.28
CA ASP A 131 4.91 3.82 1.05
C ASP A 131 5.38 4.21 -0.36
N PRO A 132 4.48 4.18 -1.36
CA PRO A 132 4.85 4.43 -2.75
C PRO A 132 5.19 5.89 -3.03
N LYS A 133 6.36 6.15 -3.62
CA LYS A 133 6.80 7.49 -4.02
C LYS A 133 7.19 7.52 -5.50
N TYR A 134 6.47 8.30 -6.32
CA TYR A 134 6.65 8.33 -7.78
C TYR A 134 7.85 9.18 -8.26
N ARG A 135 8.18 10.29 -7.58
CA ARG A 135 9.27 11.21 -7.98
C ARG A 135 10.24 11.43 -6.83
N VAL A 136 11.26 10.59 -6.76
CA VAL A 136 12.19 10.57 -5.62
C VAL A 136 13.45 11.42 -5.86
N TYR A 137 13.63 11.99 -7.05
CA TYR A 137 14.84 12.70 -7.49
C TYR A 137 15.14 14.07 -6.87
N GLN A 138 14.20 14.72 -6.17
CA GLN A 138 14.32 16.17 -5.91
C GLN A 138 14.59 16.62 -4.48
N ILE A 139 14.52 15.78 -3.44
CA ILE A 139 14.91 16.03 -2.01
C ILE A 139 14.43 14.89 -1.08
N GLY A 140 13.61 13.93 -1.56
CA GLY A 140 12.69 13.16 -0.70
C GLY A 140 13.07 11.76 -0.22
N VAL A 141 14.27 11.21 -0.48
CA VAL A 141 14.61 9.84 0.02
C VAL A 141 14.78 9.83 1.53
N THR A 142 15.60 10.74 2.06
CA THR A 142 15.92 10.80 3.49
C THR A 142 14.67 11.07 4.30
N SER A 143 13.86 12.05 3.90
CA SER A 143 12.58 12.34 4.57
C SER A 143 11.63 11.15 4.52
N ALA A 144 11.57 10.41 3.41
CA ALA A 144 10.72 9.21 3.34
C ALA A 144 11.26 8.08 4.24
N LEU A 145 12.59 7.95 4.40
CA LEU A 145 13.19 7.01 5.35
C LEU A 145 12.89 7.41 6.79
N ASP A 146 12.88 8.71 7.11
CA ASP A 146 12.48 9.22 8.42
C ASP A 146 11.03 8.84 8.74
N ASP A 147 10.12 8.97 7.77
CA ASP A 147 8.73 8.49 7.90
C ASP A 147 8.68 6.98 8.17
N MET A 148 9.53 6.18 7.51
CA MET A 148 9.59 4.73 7.74
C MET A 148 10.08 4.40 9.15
N HIS A 149 11.10 5.11 9.64
CA HIS A 149 11.56 4.99 11.03
C HIS A 149 10.45 5.38 12.02
N MET A 150 9.75 6.47 11.74
CA MET A 150 8.63 6.93 12.55
C MET A 150 7.51 5.88 12.63
N TYR A 151 7.09 5.30 11.51
CA TYR A 151 6.07 4.25 11.52
C TYR A 151 6.51 3.01 12.29
N LYS A 152 7.76 2.57 12.11
CA LYS A 152 8.31 1.39 12.81
C LYS A 152 8.30 1.54 14.32
N ASP A 153 8.59 2.76 14.77
CA ASP A 153 8.71 3.04 16.19
C ASP A 153 7.33 3.33 16.79
N ALA A 154 6.54 4.19 16.15
CA ALA A 154 5.31 4.74 16.73
C ALA A 154 4.13 3.77 16.76
N ILE A 155 4.02 2.85 15.80
CA ILE A 155 2.86 1.95 15.68
C ILE A 155 3.05 0.74 16.60
N VAL A 156 2.16 0.63 17.58
CA VAL A 156 2.26 -0.31 18.71
C VAL A 156 0.93 -1.02 19.01
N ASN A 157 1.02 -2.14 19.71
CA ASN A 157 -0.13 -2.80 20.34
C ASN A 157 -0.49 -2.13 21.69
N GLN A 158 -1.60 -2.57 22.30
CA GLN A 158 -2.11 -2.06 23.58
C GLN A 158 -1.11 -2.12 24.76
N SER A 159 -0.10 -2.97 24.66
CA SER A 159 1.00 -3.07 25.63
C SER A 159 2.21 -2.20 25.26
N PHE A 160 2.05 -1.24 24.35
CA PHE A 160 3.10 -0.36 23.82
C PHE A 160 4.26 -1.10 23.13
N GLN A 161 4.06 -2.34 22.72
CA GLN A 161 5.05 -3.10 21.96
C GLN A 161 4.93 -2.79 20.47
N ARG A 162 6.06 -2.55 19.81
CA ARG A 162 6.13 -2.26 18.37
C ARG A 162 5.64 -3.46 17.58
N VAL A 163 4.72 -3.22 16.65
CA VAL A 163 4.12 -4.29 15.82
C VAL A 163 4.58 -4.27 14.36
N VAL A 164 5.19 -3.17 13.91
CA VAL A 164 5.69 -3.05 12.55
C VAL A 164 6.94 -3.90 12.36
N GLN A 165 6.82 -4.92 11.53
CA GLN A 165 7.91 -5.85 11.21
C GLN A 165 8.75 -5.35 10.05
N GLY A 166 8.23 -4.50 9.17
CA GLY A 166 9.03 -3.85 8.12
C GLY A 166 8.33 -2.63 7.53
N ALA A 167 9.12 -1.67 7.04
CA ALA A 167 8.62 -0.43 6.44
C ALA A 167 9.44 -0.05 5.21
N PHE A 168 8.83 -0.03 4.02
CA PHE A 168 9.55 0.09 2.77
C PHE A 168 8.95 1.17 1.86
N ILE A 169 9.83 1.91 1.20
CA ILE A 169 9.44 2.88 0.19
C ILE A 169 9.38 2.17 -1.16
N LEU A 170 8.29 2.31 -1.91
CA LEU A 170 8.18 1.75 -3.25
C LEU A 170 8.47 2.83 -4.30
N VAL A 171 9.40 2.60 -5.21
CA VAL A 171 9.77 3.60 -6.24
C VAL A 171 9.74 3.01 -7.65
N PRO A 172 9.20 3.71 -8.66
CA PRO A 172 9.13 3.19 -10.02
C PRO A 172 10.51 3.20 -10.69
N GLU A 173 11.35 4.16 -10.32
CA GLU A 173 12.72 4.30 -10.81
C GLU A 173 13.66 4.65 -9.68
N LEU A 174 14.93 4.28 -9.86
CA LEU A 174 15.95 4.52 -8.87
C LEU A 174 16.39 5.98 -8.93
N PRO A 175 16.49 6.67 -7.79
CA PRO A 175 17.18 7.95 -7.74
C PRO A 175 18.62 7.77 -8.25
N LEU A 176 19.13 8.75 -9.00
CA LEU A 176 20.45 8.69 -9.65
C LEU A 176 21.62 8.80 -8.64
N ASP A 177 21.32 8.85 -7.34
CA ASP A 177 22.29 8.98 -6.26
C ASP A 177 22.86 7.61 -5.88
N THR A 178 24.19 7.50 -5.81
CA THR A 178 24.89 6.25 -5.48
C THR A 178 24.73 5.86 -4.01
N ASP A 179 24.56 6.83 -3.09
CA ASP A 179 24.57 6.57 -1.64
C ASP A 179 23.30 5.86 -1.14
N ILE A 180 22.22 5.94 -1.92
CA ILE A 180 20.94 5.31 -1.56
C ILE A 180 20.86 3.84 -1.95
N THR A 181 21.75 3.35 -2.82
CA THR A 181 21.74 1.97 -3.34
C THR A 181 21.90 0.95 -2.21
N LYS A 182 22.59 1.32 -1.11
CA LYS A 182 22.72 0.49 0.10
C LYS A 182 21.37 0.13 0.71
N PHE A 183 20.41 1.07 0.71
CA PHE A 183 19.07 0.89 1.26
C PHE A 183 18.19 -0.03 0.41
N MET A 184 18.68 -0.44 -0.76
CA MET A 184 18.00 -1.33 -1.71
C MET A 184 18.55 -2.75 -1.69
N SER A 185 19.73 -2.95 -1.09
CA SER A 185 20.35 -4.26 -1.06
C SER A 185 19.47 -5.24 -0.29
N SER A 186 19.37 -6.48 -0.79
CA SER A 186 18.54 -7.51 -0.14
C SER A 186 18.96 -7.76 1.30
N ASP A 187 20.25 -7.65 1.61
CA ASP A 187 20.79 -7.82 2.95
C ASP A 187 20.36 -6.68 3.88
N TYR A 188 20.37 -5.44 3.40
CA TYR A 188 19.86 -4.30 4.16
C TYR A 188 18.35 -4.43 4.40
N LEU A 189 17.58 -4.72 3.36
CA LEU A 189 16.12 -4.88 3.46
C LEU A 189 15.71 -5.98 4.44
N LYS A 190 16.45 -7.10 4.48
CA LYS A 190 16.14 -8.21 5.40
C LYS A 190 16.64 -7.95 6.82
N SER A 191 17.85 -7.41 6.99
CA SER A 191 18.45 -7.19 8.30
C SER A 191 17.81 -6.01 9.04
N GLN A 192 17.66 -4.88 8.34
CA GLN A 192 17.08 -3.67 8.92
C GLN A 192 15.56 -3.68 8.85
N ARG A 193 14.95 -4.50 7.97
CA ARG A 193 13.50 -4.50 7.70
C ARG A 193 12.99 -3.08 7.43
N LEU A 194 13.78 -2.35 6.66
CA LEU A 194 13.55 -0.97 6.23
C LEU A 194 14.35 -0.73 4.95
N GLY A 195 13.86 0.13 4.08
CA GLY A 195 14.63 0.58 2.91
C GLY A 195 13.74 0.85 1.71
N ILE A 196 14.33 0.75 0.52
CA ILE A 196 13.68 1.14 -0.73
C ILE A 196 13.58 -0.08 -1.63
N CYS A 197 12.37 -0.35 -2.12
CA CYS A 197 12.11 -1.37 -3.12
C CYS A 197 11.78 -0.70 -4.44
N LYS A 198 12.51 -1.05 -5.50
CA LYS A 198 12.08 -0.71 -6.85
C LYS A 198 10.83 -1.53 -7.20
N LEU A 199 9.80 -0.86 -7.68
CA LEU A 199 8.58 -1.48 -8.18
C LEU A 199 8.12 -0.74 -9.44
N LYS A 200 8.77 -1.05 -10.56
CA LYS A 200 8.41 -0.46 -11.85
C LYS A 200 7.18 -1.13 -12.45
N VAL A 201 6.27 -0.32 -13.01
CA VAL A 201 5.07 -0.82 -13.70
C VAL A 201 5.45 -1.77 -14.83
N GLY A 202 4.91 -2.99 -14.77
CA GLY A 202 5.13 -4.03 -15.79
C GLY A 202 6.49 -4.71 -15.72
N HIS A 203 7.30 -4.46 -14.69
CA HIS A 203 8.61 -5.07 -14.54
C HIS A 203 8.55 -6.30 -13.60
N LEU A 204 8.40 -7.49 -14.18
CA LEU A 204 8.18 -8.74 -13.43
C LEU A 204 9.29 -9.06 -12.41
N GLU A 205 10.55 -8.69 -12.68
CA GLU A 205 11.65 -8.93 -11.74
C GLU A 205 11.48 -8.12 -10.45
N ASP A 206 11.00 -6.88 -10.55
CA ASP A 206 10.74 -6.02 -9.39
C ASP A 206 9.57 -6.58 -8.57
N GLU A 207 8.51 -7.02 -9.24
CA GLU A 207 7.36 -7.68 -8.61
C GLU A 207 7.78 -8.98 -7.89
N ASN A 208 8.65 -9.78 -8.51
CA ASN A 208 9.21 -11.00 -7.92
C ASN A 208 10.04 -10.71 -6.66
N LYS A 209 10.87 -9.65 -6.68
CA LYS A 209 11.66 -9.23 -5.52
C LYS A 209 10.77 -8.81 -4.36
N LEU A 210 9.74 -7.99 -4.63
CA LEU A 210 8.76 -7.61 -3.60
C LEU A 210 8.00 -8.82 -3.06
N ARG A 211 7.56 -9.74 -3.94
CA ARG A 211 6.91 -11.00 -3.53
C ARG A 211 7.79 -11.83 -2.59
N GLN A 212 9.07 -11.98 -2.91
CA GLN A 212 10.01 -12.72 -2.06
C GLN A 212 10.23 -12.04 -0.70
N LEU A 213 10.35 -10.71 -0.69
CA LEU A 213 10.49 -9.95 0.55
C LEU A 213 9.25 -10.09 1.44
N LEU A 214 8.04 -9.89 0.89
CA LEU A 214 6.80 -10.03 1.63
C LEU A 214 6.60 -11.46 2.16
N ARG A 215 6.90 -12.47 1.35
CA ARG A 215 6.88 -13.88 1.78
C ARG A 215 7.85 -14.11 2.94
N TYR A 216 9.08 -13.62 2.84
CA TYR A 216 10.07 -13.72 3.90
C TYR A 216 9.58 -13.08 5.20
N LEU A 217 9.02 -11.87 5.14
CA LEU A 217 8.59 -11.13 6.34
C LEU A 217 7.37 -11.74 7.02
N ILE A 218 6.41 -12.26 6.25
CA ILE A 218 5.17 -12.81 6.82
C ILE A 218 5.36 -14.26 7.31
N GLN A 219 6.33 -14.99 6.74
CA GLN A 219 6.61 -16.38 7.11
C GLN A 219 7.77 -16.53 8.10
N ALA A 220 8.49 -15.46 8.44
CA ALA A 220 9.51 -15.46 9.50
C ALA A 220 8.84 -15.71 10.86
#